data_AF-A0A1C7M7Q3-F1
#
_entry.id   AF-A0A1C7M7Q3-F1
#
_cell.length_a   1.000
_cell.length_b   1.000
_cell.length_c   1.000
_cell.angle_alpha   90.00
_cell.angle_beta   90.00
_cell.angle_gamma   90.00
#
_symmetry.space_group_name_H-M   'P 1'
#
loop_
_entity.id
_entity.type
_entity.pdbx_description
1 polymer ?
#
loop_
_entity_poly.entity_id
_entity_poly.type
_entity_poly.pdbx_seq_one_letter_code
_entity_poly.pdbx_strand_id
1 'polypeptide(L)'
;MIHDDGQGCSLRELDELLSTHAFHGFPVVCGEQLLGFVTRDKLRQCIEPLVAEDAASGNERRCTFLPPRNGGAADMLNLSSIFEEAVLQLRKDVPLELVVNMFHKLNLRHVLFSQGGKLTGLVTKADITWLLTAHFSHTGALSEKHR
;
A
#
# COMPACT_ATOMS: atom_id res chain seq x y z
N MET A 1 1.19 4.84 -4.60
CA MET A 1 2.12 4.64 -3.46
C MET A 1 2.35 5.98 -2.78
N ILE A 2 2.85 6.00 -1.55
CA ILE A 2 3.14 7.24 -0.82
C ILE A 2 4.65 7.44 -0.82
N HIS A 3 5.09 8.63 -1.23
CA HIS A 3 6.50 9.02 -1.22
C HIS A 3 6.76 9.96 -0.05
N ASP A 4 7.75 9.64 0.78
CA ASP A 4 8.31 10.53 1.80
C ASP A 4 9.83 10.52 1.70
N ASP A 5 10.36 11.45 0.91
CA ASP A 5 11.79 11.60 0.64
C ASP A 5 12.53 12.39 1.74
N GLY A 6 11.96 12.48 2.95
CA GLY A 6 12.53 13.23 4.08
C GLY A 6 12.18 14.72 4.10
N GLN A 7 11.44 15.19 3.12
CA GLN A 7 10.82 16.53 3.12
C GLN A 7 9.36 16.49 3.60
N GLY A 8 8.84 15.31 3.93
CA GLY A 8 7.43 15.08 4.23
C GLY A 8 6.53 15.23 3.00
N CYS A 9 5.27 14.85 3.17
CA CYS A 9 4.16 15.04 2.24
C CYS A 9 3.12 15.97 2.86
N SER A 10 2.32 16.66 2.04
CA SER A 10 1.22 17.48 2.57
C SER A 10 0.06 16.59 3.01
N LEU A 11 -0.65 17.03 4.05
CA LEU A 11 -1.86 16.34 4.49
C LEU A 11 -2.93 16.27 3.38
N ARG A 12 -2.98 17.31 2.54
CA ARG A 12 -3.87 17.40 1.37
C ARG A 12 -3.55 16.35 0.31
N GLU A 13 -2.28 16.10 -0.02
CA GLU A 13 -1.91 15.05 -0.98
C GLU A 13 -2.37 13.66 -0.50
N LEU A 14 -2.31 13.41 0.81
CA LEU A 14 -2.80 12.15 1.39
C LEU A 14 -4.33 12.04 1.29
N ASP A 15 -5.06 13.13 1.50
CA ASP A 15 -6.52 13.17 1.34
C ASP A 15 -6.97 13.01 -0.12
N GLU A 16 -6.27 13.68 -1.05
CA GLU A 16 -6.46 13.52 -2.50
C GLU A 16 -6.18 12.08 -2.94
N LEU A 17 -5.13 11.44 -2.40
CA LEU A 17 -4.84 10.03 -2.66
C LEU A 17 -5.98 9.12 -2.16
N LEU A 18 -6.54 9.40 -0.98
CA LEU A 18 -7.66 8.65 -0.44
C LEU A 18 -8.92 8.86 -1.29
N SER A 19 -9.24 10.06 -1.75
CA SER A 19 -10.44 10.33 -2.54
C SER A 19 -10.34 9.81 -3.98
N THR A 20 -9.15 9.86 -4.58
CA THR A 20 -8.93 9.47 -5.99
C THR A 20 -8.91 7.96 -6.20
N HIS A 21 -8.45 7.19 -5.21
CA HIS A 21 -8.25 5.75 -5.37
C HIS A 21 -9.03 4.92 -4.35
N ALA A 22 -9.62 3.82 -4.81
CA ALA A 22 -10.32 2.85 -3.97
C ALA A 22 -9.41 1.72 -3.45
N PHE A 23 -8.09 1.94 -3.38
CA PHE A 23 -7.14 0.92 -2.91
C PHE A 23 -7.24 0.69 -1.40
N HIS A 24 -7.14 -0.57 -0.96
CA HIS A 24 -7.20 -0.94 0.47
C HIS A 24 -5.96 -0.53 1.29
N GLY A 25 -4.89 -0.10 0.63
CA GLY A 25 -3.70 0.39 1.29
C GLY A 25 -2.63 0.77 0.28
N PHE A 26 -1.54 1.32 0.80
CA PHE A 26 -0.51 1.98 0.03
C PHE A 26 0.88 1.58 0.55
N PRO A 27 1.79 1.15 -0.32
CA PRO A 27 3.21 1.09 0.03
C PRO A 27 3.72 2.50 0.34
N VAL A 28 4.53 2.62 1.38
CA VAL A 28 5.22 3.85 1.77
C VAL A 28 6.70 3.70 1.43
N VAL A 29 7.25 4.65 0.70
CA VAL A 29 8.65 4.61 0.22
C VAL A 29 9.38 5.92 0.52
N CYS A 30 10.71 5.82 0.73
CA CYS A 30 11.63 6.95 0.76
C CYS A 30 12.59 6.80 -0.42
N GLY A 31 12.43 7.64 -1.45
CA GLY A 31 12.97 7.39 -2.78
C GLY A 31 12.44 6.07 -3.33
N GLU A 32 13.34 5.12 -3.57
CA GLU A 32 12.98 3.77 -4.00
C GLU A 32 12.85 2.78 -2.83
N GLN A 33 13.32 3.15 -1.63
CA GLN A 33 13.39 2.26 -0.48
C GLN A 33 12.00 2.05 0.12
N LEU A 34 11.57 0.78 0.21
CA LEU A 34 10.34 0.42 0.89
C LEU A 34 10.48 0.62 2.40
N LEU A 35 9.63 1.47 2.98
CA LEU A 35 9.52 1.66 4.42
C LEU A 35 8.48 0.72 5.03
N GLY A 36 7.35 0.54 4.34
CA GLY A 36 6.30 -0.37 4.79
C GLY A 36 5.00 -0.21 4.03
N PHE A 37 3.90 -0.60 4.66
CA PHE A 37 2.57 -0.56 4.08
C PHE A 37 1.56 0.03 5.06
N VAL A 38 0.79 1.01 4.61
CA VAL A 38 -0.31 1.61 5.40
C VAL A 38 -1.64 1.18 4.81
N THR A 39 -2.58 0.73 5.65
CA THR A 39 -3.94 0.45 5.19
C THR A 39 -4.70 1.75 5.01
N ARG A 40 -5.65 1.76 4.06
CA ARG A 40 -6.53 2.90 3.80
C ARG A 40 -7.26 3.35 5.06
N ASP A 41 -7.72 2.40 5.86
CA ASP A 41 -8.48 2.70 7.08
C ASP A 41 -7.62 3.33 8.15
N LYS A 42 -6.40 2.81 8.39
CA LYS A 42 -5.45 3.43 9.32
C LYS A 42 -5.05 4.84 8.87
N LEU A 43 -4.78 5.01 7.56
CA LEU A 43 -4.44 6.32 7.01
C LEU A 43 -5.59 7.31 7.20
N ARG A 44 -6.81 6.94 6.81
CA ARG A 44 -8.00 7.79 6.94
C ARG A 44 -8.26 8.16 8.40
N GLN A 45 -8.29 7.18 9.30
CA GLN A 45 -8.52 7.42 10.73
C GLN A 45 -7.51 8.42 11.33
N CYS A 46 -6.29 8.42 10.82
CA CYS A 46 -5.26 9.35 11.28
C CYS A 46 -5.42 10.75 10.69
N ILE A 47 -5.73 10.87 9.39
CA ILE A 47 -5.66 12.16 8.68
C ILE A 47 -6.98 12.92 8.63
N GLU A 48 -8.12 12.23 8.62
CA GLU A 48 -9.46 12.83 8.50
C GLU A 48 -9.75 13.93 9.53
N PRO A 49 -9.49 13.76 10.84
CA PRO A 49 -9.69 14.85 11.80
C PRO A 49 -8.77 16.05 11.53
N LEU A 50 -7.54 15.80 11.08
CA LEU A 50 -6.53 16.83 10.83
C LEU A 50 -6.86 17.64 9.57
N VAL A 51 -7.40 16.98 8.54
CA VAL A 51 -7.85 17.63 7.30
C VAL A 51 -9.01 18.58 7.61
N ALA A 52 -9.95 18.16 8.47
CA ALA A 52 -11.06 19.01 8.90
C ALA A 52 -10.59 20.24 9.69
N GLU A 53 -9.59 20.08 10.57
CA GLU A 53 -8.97 21.20 11.28
C GLU A 53 -8.26 22.17 10.32
N ASP A 54 -7.50 21.66 9.36
CA ASP A 54 -6.77 22.48 8.38
C ASP A 54 -7.72 23.26 7.48
N ALA A 55 -8.83 22.65 7.06
CA ALA A 55 -9.87 23.32 6.29
C ALA A 55 -10.52 24.49 7.05
N ALA A 56 -10.68 24.38 8.37
CA ALA A 56 -11.22 25.45 9.21
C ALA A 56 -10.21 26.57 9.49
N SER A 57 -8.92 26.23 9.54
CA SER A 57 -7.83 27.13 9.96
C SER A 57 -7.11 27.79 8.77
N GLY A 58 -7.26 27.23 7.56
CA GLY A 58 -6.46 27.61 6.38
C GLY A 58 -4.99 27.15 6.48
N ASN A 59 -4.71 26.16 7.33
CA ASN A 59 -3.36 25.62 7.51
C ASN A 59 -3.02 24.64 6.38
N GLU A 60 -1.73 24.53 6.05
CA GLU A 60 -1.21 23.50 5.15
C GLU A 60 -0.11 22.71 5.88
N ARG A 61 -0.52 21.80 6.78
CA ARG A 61 0.43 21.00 7.55
C ARG A 61 1.12 19.95 6.68
N ARG A 62 2.40 19.71 6.99
CA ARG A 62 3.21 18.63 6.40
C ARG A 62 3.30 17.46 7.37
N CYS A 63 3.40 16.26 6.81
CA CYS A 63 3.47 15.00 7.53
C CYS A 63 4.69 14.19 7.07
N THR A 64 5.25 13.39 7.96
CA THR A 64 6.33 12.46 7.63
C THR A 64 6.05 11.07 8.19
N PHE A 65 6.38 10.05 7.42
CA PHE A 65 6.38 8.65 7.81
C PHE A 65 7.76 8.20 8.31
N LEU A 66 8.80 9.02 8.13
CA LEU A 66 10.11 8.74 8.68
C LEU A 66 10.14 9.05 10.18
N PRO A 67 10.87 8.27 10.99
CA PRO A 67 11.06 8.58 12.40
C PRO A 67 11.65 9.99 12.58
N PRO A 68 11.30 10.71 13.67
CA PRO A 68 11.84 12.04 13.92
C PRO A 68 13.36 11.95 13.98
N ARG A 69 14.04 12.63 13.05
CA ARG A 69 15.50 12.74 13.08
C ARG A 69 15.84 13.83 14.08
N ASN A 70 16.77 13.59 15.01
CA ASN A 70 17.26 14.61 15.93
C ASN A 70 17.77 15.83 15.13
N GLY A 71 16.94 16.87 15.01
CA GLY A 71 17.25 18.12 14.29
C GLY A 71 16.52 18.37 12.95
N GLY A 72 15.61 17.49 12.49
CA GLY A 72 14.87 17.67 11.24
C GLY A 72 13.37 17.90 11.44
N ALA A 73 12.90 19.11 11.10
CA ALA A 73 11.51 19.55 11.01
C ALA A 73 10.65 19.44 12.29
N ALA A 74 10.83 20.40 13.21
CA ALA A 74 10.01 20.55 14.42
C ALA A 74 8.50 20.81 14.17
N ASP A 75 8.09 20.96 12.91
CA ASP A 75 6.74 21.41 12.51
C ASP A 75 5.99 20.37 11.64
N MET A 76 6.53 19.16 11.48
CA MET A 76 5.87 18.08 10.73
C MET A 76 5.14 17.11 11.66
N LEU A 77 3.95 16.70 11.23
CA LEU A 77 3.21 15.63 11.88
C LEU A 77 3.89 14.29 11.64
N ASN A 78 4.18 13.55 12.72
CA ASN A 78 4.75 12.22 12.62
C ASN A 78 3.66 11.14 12.43
N LEU A 79 3.70 10.46 11.29
CA LEU A 79 2.86 9.33 10.91
C LEU A 79 3.63 8.00 10.91
N SER A 80 4.85 7.94 11.44
CA SER A 80 5.70 6.75 11.37
C SER A 80 5.12 5.51 12.09
N SER A 81 4.12 5.70 12.96
CA SER A 81 3.49 4.64 13.75
C SER A 81 2.26 4.01 13.08
N ILE A 82 1.72 4.61 12.01
CA ILE A 82 0.45 4.17 11.43
C ILE A 82 0.61 3.08 10.37
N PHE A 83 1.82 2.90 9.84
CA PHE A 83 2.13 1.87 8.86
C PHE A 83 2.78 0.66 9.54
N GLU A 84 2.65 -0.50 8.90
CA GLU A 84 3.31 -1.73 9.31
C GLU A 84 4.56 -1.93 8.45
N GLU A 85 5.67 -2.33 9.08
CA GLU A 85 6.82 -2.81 8.33
C GLU A 85 6.36 -3.95 7.40
N ALA A 86 6.81 -3.96 6.15
CA ALA A 86 6.34 -4.91 5.15
C ALA A 86 6.80 -6.34 5.50
N VAL A 87 6.02 -7.04 6.33
CA VAL A 87 6.36 -8.35 6.94
C VAL A 87 6.60 -9.43 5.89
N LEU A 88 6.01 -9.32 4.70
CA LEU A 88 6.24 -10.26 3.60
C LEU A 88 6.65 -9.55 2.31
N GLN A 89 7.96 -9.55 2.09
CA GLN A 89 8.61 -9.09 0.87
C GLN A 89 9.18 -10.27 0.10
N LEU A 90 8.88 -10.35 -1.19
CA LEU A 90 9.41 -11.37 -2.10
C LEU A 90 10.29 -10.72 -3.17
N ARG A 91 11.21 -11.49 -3.74
CA ARG A 91 11.94 -11.06 -4.93
C ARG A 91 11.08 -11.29 -6.18
N LYS A 92 11.29 -10.48 -7.22
CA LYS A 92 10.53 -10.58 -8.49
C LYS A 92 10.71 -11.90 -9.24
N ASP A 93 11.77 -12.65 -8.95
CA ASP A 93 12.07 -13.95 -9.56
C ASP A 93 11.37 -15.12 -8.86
N VAL A 94 10.60 -14.87 -7.79
CA VAL A 94 9.80 -15.90 -7.13
C VAL A 94 8.72 -16.40 -8.10
N PRO A 95 8.65 -17.71 -8.38
CA PRO A 95 7.65 -18.27 -9.29
C PRO A 95 6.22 -17.94 -8.86
N LEU A 96 5.37 -17.58 -9.83
CA LEU A 96 3.97 -17.23 -9.58
C LEU A 96 3.21 -18.33 -8.82
N GLU A 97 3.44 -19.60 -9.15
CA GLU A 97 2.82 -20.74 -8.46
C GLU A 97 3.10 -20.72 -6.95
N LEU A 98 4.33 -20.37 -6.55
CA LEU A 98 4.69 -20.24 -5.15
C LEU A 98 3.97 -19.04 -4.51
N VAL A 99 3.90 -17.90 -5.21
CA VAL A 99 3.14 -16.72 -4.74
C VAL A 99 1.67 -17.08 -4.49
N VAL A 100 1.01 -17.72 -5.46
CA VAL A 100 -0.38 -18.20 -5.33
C VAL A 100 -0.54 -19.13 -4.14
N ASN A 101 0.36 -20.09 -3.98
CA ASN A 101 0.36 -21.01 -2.84
C ASN A 101 0.53 -20.30 -1.49
N MET A 102 1.35 -19.25 -1.42
CA MET A 102 1.51 -18.43 -0.21
C MET A 102 0.23 -17.67 0.12
N PHE A 103 -0.46 -17.09 -0.87
CA PHE A 103 -1.76 -16.44 -0.67
C PHE A 103 -2.79 -17.40 -0.07
N HIS A 104 -2.84 -18.64 -0.55
CA HIS A 104 -3.75 -19.66 -0.02
C HIS A 104 -3.37 -20.13 1.39
N LYS A 105 -2.09 -20.44 1.63
CA LYS A 105 -1.64 -21.05 2.90
C LYS A 105 -1.53 -20.07 4.05
N LEU A 106 -1.13 -18.83 3.78
CA LEU A 106 -0.87 -17.81 4.82
C LEU A 106 -2.01 -16.80 4.94
N ASN A 107 -3.08 -16.95 4.16
CA ASN A 107 -4.22 -16.03 4.10
C ASN A 107 -3.80 -14.56 3.90
N LEU A 108 -2.86 -14.35 2.97
CA LEU A 108 -2.29 -13.04 2.70
C LEU A 108 -3.32 -12.13 2.02
N ARG A 109 -3.26 -10.84 2.35
CA ARG A 109 -4.02 -9.80 1.64
C ARG A 109 -3.22 -9.21 0.49
N HIS A 110 -1.92 -9.07 0.69
CA HIS A 110 -0.99 -8.53 -0.28
C HIS A 110 0.42 -9.11 -0.08
N VAL A 111 1.22 -9.03 -1.13
CA VAL A 111 2.65 -9.33 -1.16
C VAL A 111 3.35 -8.17 -1.84
N LEU A 112 4.39 -7.65 -1.19
CA LEU A 112 5.26 -6.62 -1.76
C LEU A 112 6.47 -7.29 -2.41
N PHE A 113 6.85 -6.83 -3.59
CA PHE A 113 8.06 -7.30 -4.26
C PHE A 113 9.17 -6.29 -4.11
N SER A 114 10.34 -6.70 -3.62
CA SER A 114 11.49 -5.82 -3.46
C SER A 114 12.81 -6.45 -3.92
N GLN A 115 13.76 -5.60 -4.32
CA GLN A 115 15.13 -6.00 -4.68
C GLN A 115 16.11 -5.01 -4.04
N GLY A 116 16.93 -5.49 -3.09
CA GLY A 116 17.84 -4.63 -2.35
C GLY A 116 17.14 -3.53 -1.55
N GLY A 117 15.97 -3.83 -0.96
CA GLY A 117 15.14 -2.86 -0.23
C GLY A 117 14.26 -1.98 -1.10
N LYS A 118 14.48 -1.98 -2.42
CA LYS A 118 13.72 -1.16 -3.37
C LYS A 118 12.40 -1.81 -3.74
N LEU A 119 11.29 -1.06 -3.69
CA LEU A 119 9.99 -1.57 -4.12
C LEU A 119 9.98 -1.77 -5.64
N THR A 120 9.59 -2.97 -6.09
CA THR A 120 9.52 -3.34 -7.52
C THR A 120 8.12 -3.75 -7.96
N GLY A 121 7.22 -4.07 -7.03
CA GLY A 121 5.85 -4.45 -7.35
C GLY A 121 5.01 -4.73 -6.12
N LEU A 122 3.71 -4.91 -6.36
CA LEU A 122 2.70 -5.28 -5.37
C LEU A 122 1.73 -6.22 -6.05
N VAL A 123 1.34 -7.29 -5.36
CA VAL A 123 0.22 -8.15 -5.74
C VAL A 123 -0.72 -8.26 -4.56
N THR A 124 -2.02 -8.24 -4.84
CA THR A 124 -3.09 -8.45 -3.87
C THR A 124 -3.80 -9.78 -4.09
N LYS A 125 -4.57 -10.21 -3.09
CA LYS A 125 -5.43 -11.40 -3.22
C LYS A 125 -6.44 -11.24 -4.36
N ALA A 126 -6.91 -10.02 -4.61
CA ALA A 126 -7.82 -9.73 -5.71
C ALA A 126 -7.16 -10.00 -7.06
N ASP A 127 -5.90 -9.59 -7.23
CA ASP A 127 -5.13 -9.84 -8.45
C ASP A 127 -4.93 -11.34 -8.69
N ILE A 128 -4.61 -12.11 -7.65
CA ILE A 128 -4.49 -13.58 -7.75
C ILE A 128 -5.83 -14.22 -8.13
N THR A 129 -6.93 -13.77 -7.52
CA THR A 129 -8.27 -14.29 -7.81
C THR A 129 -8.66 -13.99 -9.25
N TRP A 130 -8.42 -12.75 -9.69
CA TRP A 130 -8.66 -12.33 -11.07
C TRP A 130 -7.81 -13.13 -12.05
N LEU A 131 -6.52 -13.32 -11.78
CA LEU A 131 -5.61 -14.08 -12.63
C LEU A 131 -6.07 -15.52 -12.81
N LEU A 132 -6.43 -16.21 -11.72
CA LEU A 132 -6.89 -17.59 -11.78
C LEU A 132 -8.22 -17.68 -12.55
N THR A 133 -9.17 -16.79 -12.29
CA THR A 133 -10.49 -16.82 -12.93
C THR A 133 -10.48 -16.39 -14.40
N ALA A 134 -9.58 -15.48 -14.79
CA ALA A 134 -9.41 -15.06 -16.18
C ALA A 134 -9.03 -16.24 -17.10
N HIS A 135 -8.20 -17.17 -16.62
CA HIS A 135 -7.82 -18.36 -17.38
C HIS A 135 -8.94 -19.41 -17.52
N PHE A 136 -9.98 -19.38 -16.68
CA PHE A 136 -11.11 -20.32 -16.74
C PHE A 136 -12.25 -19.87 -17.66
N SER A 137 -12.17 -18.67 -18.26
CA SER A 137 -13.19 -18.15 -19.17
C SER A 137 -13.30 -18.93 -20.50
N HIS A 138 -12.38 -19.86 -20.77
CA HIS A 138 -12.42 -20.76 -21.91
C HIS A 138 -12.78 -22.22 -21.59
N THR A 139 -12.91 -22.59 -20.31
CA THR A 139 -13.19 -23.98 -19.91
C THR A 139 -14.66 -24.24 -19.55
N GLY A 140 -15.46 -23.19 -19.37
CA GLY A 140 -16.91 -23.30 -19.16
C GLY A 140 -17.71 -23.80 -20.36
N ALA A 141 -17.11 -23.86 -21.55
CA ALA A 141 -17.77 -24.30 -22.79
C ALA A 141 -17.82 -25.84 -22.98
N LEU A 142 -17.24 -26.64 -22.07
CA LEU A 142 -17.21 -28.10 -22.18
C LEU A 142 -18.16 -28.82 -21.21
N SER A 143 -18.99 -28.09 -20.45
CA SER A 143 -20.00 -28.68 -19.57
C SER A 143 -21.43 -28.49 -20.11
N GLU A 144 -21.62 -28.63 -21.42
CA GLU A 144 -22.94 -28.95 -21.98
C GLU A 144 -22.78 -30.03 -23.05
N LYS A 145 -23.07 -31.28 -22.62
CA LYS A 145 -23.55 -32.45 -23.38
C LYS A 145 -22.86 -33.71 -22.88
N HIS A 146 -23.48 -34.35 -21.88
CA HIS A 146 -24.11 -35.64 -22.15
C HIS A 146 -25.25 -35.87 -21.15
N ARG A 147 -26.31 -36.40 -21.74
CA ARG A 147 -27.66 -36.69 -21.27
C ARG A 147 -27.70 -37.76 -20.19
#